data_AF-A0A1X0RZK7-F1
#
_entry.id   AF-A0A1X0RZK7-F1
#
_cell.length_a   1.000
_cell.length_b   1.000
_cell.length_c   1.000
_cell.angle_alpha   90.00
_cell.angle_beta   90.00
_cell.angle_gamma   90.00
#
_symmetry.space_group_name_H-M   'P 1'
#
loop_
_entity.id
_entity.type
_entity.pdbx_description
1 polymer ?
#
loop_
_entity_poly.entity_id
_entity_poly.type
_entity_poly.pdbx_seq_one_letter_code
_entity_poly.pdbx_strand_id
1 'polypeptide(L)'
;MRILQATGISSAWAIGAGSVADVYEVHERGNALGIYFTGQFAGPLFGPIIGGYLVERWGWRSVFWLLFVFGCLILLLIFFAMEETYREESVWGKEEYAEKKSETTPTTLDEQLTVVESKSMNPLASLALLRHPFVLIFSMATGFAFGGMFAIENMLPPLYTSVYGLSSGLIGLTFISPGLGEVIGSLFSGKLSDFFLNRARAKRGGIAVPEDRLAPNVWPAAFILNPLSFFLWGWPVQFGWSVWVSIIMFGIQCFAMVQIFNPAMSYLVDAVSDRGASVTAAANLVRMIWSCVLSLIANPMTAAVGPGWVTFFFGMLNFVWAFLLLLMKIKGSKIRAFSGY
;
A
#
# COMPACT_ATOMS: atom_id res chain seq x y z
N MET A 1 17.99 -11.65 -13.81
CA MET A 1 17.83 -11.41 -12.36
C MET A 1 16.60 -10.58 -12.02
N ARG A 2 16.46 -9.33 -12.51
CA ARG A 2 15.34 -8.44 -12.10
C ARG A 2 13.93 -9.01 -12.37
N ILE A 3 13.71 -9.68 -13.51
CA ILE A 3 12.42 -10.31 -13.84
C ILE A 3 12.08 -11.44 -12.84
N LEU A 4 13.03 -12.33 -12.56
CA LEU A 4 12.85 -13.45 -11.63
C LEU A 4 12.57 -12.96 -10.19
N GLN A 5 13.26 -11.91 -9.76
CA GLN A 5 13.01 -11.28 -8.45
C GLN A 5 11.62 -10.64 -8.42
N ALA A 6 11.21 -9.95 -9.48
CA ALA A 6 9.88 -9.35 -9.57
C ALA A 6 8.77 -10.40 -9.53
N THR A 7 8.92 -11.54 -10.23
CA THR A 7 7.96 -12.64 -10.19
C THR A 7 7.88 -13.32 -8.83
N GLY A 8 9.00 -13.40 -8.09
CA GLY A 8 9.01 -13.97 -6.74
C GLY A 8 8.41 -13.04 -5.67
N ILE A 9 8.61 -11.72 -5.79
CA ILE A 9 8.08 -10.75 -4.83
C ILE A 9 6.56 -10.59 -5.00
N SER A 10 6.04 -10.68 -6.24
CA SER A 10 4.60 -10.51 -6.50
C SER A 10 3.74 -11.58 -5.83
N SER A 11 4.20 -12.84 -5.80
CA SER A 11 3.50 -13.93 -5.13
C SER A 11 3.45 -13.74 -3.62
N ALA A 12 4.54 -13.28 -3.00
CA ALA A 12 4.58 -13.01 -1.57
C ALA A 12 3.57 -11.92 -1.17
N TRP A 13 3.44 -10.86 -1.97
CA TRP A 13 2.48 -9.79 -1.70
C TRP A 13 1.02 -10.27 -1.78
N ALA A 14 0.70 -11.13 -2.76
CA ALA A 14 -0.66 -11.63 -2.96
C ALA A 14 -1.06 -12.67 -1.90
N ILE A 15 -0.14 -13.59 -1.56
CA ILE A 15 -0.43 -14.72 -0.68
C ILE A 15 -0.39 -14.30 0.79
N GLY A 16 0.55 -13.44 1.20
CA GLY A 16 0.77 -13.13 2.61
C GLY A 16 -0.45 -12.56 3.34
N ALA A 17 -1.16 -11.61 2.73
CA ALA A 17 -2.39 -11.07 3.32
C ALA A 17 -3.54 -12.10 3.31
N GLY A 18 -3.58 -13.00 2.32
CA GLY A 18 -4.55 -14.10 2.24
C GLY A 18 -4.32 -15.14 3.34
N SER A 19 -3.08 -15.57 3.56
CA SER A 19 -2.75 -16.53 4.61
C SER A 19 -3.09 -16.00 6.01
N VAL A 20 -2.87 -14.70 6.28
CA VAL A 20 -3.31 -14.08 7.54
C VAL A 20 -4.84 -14.08 7.65
N ALA A 21 -5.53 -13.86 6.53
CA ALA A 21 -6.98 -13.91 6.49
C ALA A 21 -7.53 -15.33 6.77
N ASP A 22 -6.85 -16.38 6.32
CA ASP A 22 -7.28 -17.76 6.53
C ASP A 22 -7.11 -18.20 8.00
N VAL A 23 -6.03 -17.77 8.66
CA VAL A 23 -5.74 -18.12 10.07
C VAL A 23 -6.61 -17.36 11.06
N TYR A 24 -6.83 -16.06 10.84
CA TYR A 24 -7.48 -15.19 11.83
C TYR A 24 -8.96 -14.94 11.52
N GLU A 25 -9.79 -15.05 12.56
CA GLU A 25 -11.21 -14.71 12.48
C GLU A 25 -11.42 -13.23 12.16
N VAL A 26 -12.56 -12.91 11.53
CA VAL A 26 -12.87 -11.58 10.98
C VAL A 26 -12.72 -10.45 12.01
N HIS A 27 -12.99 -10.73 13.29
CA HIS A 27 -12.93 -9.75 14.37
C HIS A 27 -11.51 -9.43 14.86
N GLU A 28 -10.54 -10.35 14.71
CA GLU A 28 -9.13 -10.16 15.09
C GLU A 28 -8.22 -9.87 13.89
N ARG A 29 -8.71 -10.14 12.67
CA ARG A 29 -7.98 -10.01 11.40
C ARG A 29 -7.32 -8.65 11.20
N GLY A 30 -7.95 -7.56 11.65
CA GLY A 30 -7.40 -6.21 11.53
C GLY A 30 -6.06 -6.03 12.29
N ASN A 31 -5.96 -6.59 13.50
CA ASN A 31 -4.74 -6.52 14.30
C ASN A 31 -3.63 -7.39 13.69
N ALA A 32 -3.96 -8.61 13.25
CA ALA A 32 -3.03 -9.52 12.61
C ALA A 32 -2.46 -8.94 11.30
N LEU A 33 -3.31 -8.35 10.46
CA LEU A 33 -2.88 -7.63 9.25
C LEU A 33 -2.01 -6.42 9.59
N GLY A 34 -2.29 -5.71 10.68
CA GLY A 34 -1.45 -4.61 11.17
C GLY A 34 -0.02 -5.05 11.51
N ILE A 35 0.14 -6.18 12.19
CA ILE A 35 1.47 -6.77 12.47
C ILE A 35 2.16 -7.19 11.18
N TYR A 36 1.44 -7.85 10.26
CA TYR A 36 1.96 -8.23 8.94
C TYR A 36 2.49 -7.02 8.14
N PHE A 37 1.71 -5.94 8.05
CA PHE A 37 2.13 -4.73 7.35
C PHE A 37 3.26 -3.98 8.07
N THR A 38 3.38 -4.10 9.39
CA THR A 38 4.52 -3.54 10.13
C THR A 38 5.83 -4.18 9.67
N GLY A 39 5.84 -5.50 9.43
CA GLY A 39 6.98 -6.19 8.83
C GLY A 39 7.30 -5.69 7.42
N GLN A 40 6.27 -5.46 6.60
CA GLN A 40 6.41 -4.92 5.24
C GLN A 40 7.12 -3.56 5.23
N PHE A 41 6.71 -2.64 6.13
CA PHE A 41 7.25 -1.28 6.23
C PHE A 41 8.55 -1.20 7.04
N ALA A 42 8.89 -2.23 7.83
CA ALA A 42 10.21 -2.34 8.45
C ALA A 42 11.32 -2.63 7.41
N GLY A 43 10.95 -3.16 6.23
CA GLY A 43 11.88 -3.44 5.14
C GLY A 43 12.68 -2.20 4.70
N PRO A 44 12.02 -1.10 4.27
CA PRO A 44 12.68 0.16 3.92
C PRO A 44 13.47 0.81 5.07
N LEU A 45 13.15 0.49 6.33
CA LEU A 45 13.91 0.95 7.48
C LEU A 45 15.27 0.23 7.60
N PHE A 46 15.28 -1.10 7.60
CA PHE A 46 16.52 -1.86 7.84
C PHE A 46 17.32 -2.17 6.58
N GLY A 47 16.63 -2.36 5.45
CA GLY A 47 17.21 -2.79 4.18
C GLY A 47 18.32 -1.87 3.68
N PRO A 48 18.07 -0.56 3.48
CA PRO A 48 19.09 0.37 3.01
C PRO A 48 20.22 0.60 4.02
N ILE A 49 19.97 0.50 5.33
CA ILE A 49 21.02 0.61 6.35
C ILE A 49 22.01 -0.54 6.21
N ILE A 50 21.51 -1.78 6.26
CA ILE A 50 22.32 -2.98 6.14
C ILE A 50 23.00 -3.01 4.77
N GLY A 51 22.24 -2.76 3.70
CA GLY A 51 22.73 -2.69 2.34
C GLY A 51 23.83 -1.64 2.15
N GLY A 52 23.63 -0.42 2.66
CA GLY A 52 24.58 0.68 2.54
C GLY A 52 25.95 0.36 3.13
N TYR A 53 25.98 -0.19 4.35
CA TYR A 53 27.23 -0.60 5.00
C TYR A 53 27.88 -1.82 4.33
N LEU A 54 27.08 -2.78 3.84
CA LEU A 54 27.59 -3.92 3.07
C LEU A 54 28.27 -3.44 1.77
N VAL A 55 27.63 -2.53 1.04
CA VAL A 55 28.19 -1.95 -0.18
C VAL A 55 29.47 -1.18 0.11
N GLU A 56 29.50 -0.39 1.18
CA GLU A 56 30.68 0.38 1.57
C GLU A 56 31.89 -0.50 1.89
N ARG A 57 31.69 -1.65 2.57
CA ARG A 57 32.80 -2.50 3.02
C ARG A 57 33.21 -3.59 2.03
N TRP A 58 32.25 -4.21 1.34
CA TRP A 58 32.46 -5.40 0.51
C TRP A 58 31.92 -5.25 -0.93
N GLY A 59 31.47 -4.06 -1.30
CA GLY A 59 30.93 -3.77 -2.63
C GLY A 59 29.52 -4.32 -2.86
N TRP A 60 28.93 -3.96 -3.99
CA TRP A 60 27.52 -4.25 -4.32
C TRP A 60 27.15 -5.74 -4.38
N ARG A 61 28.12 -6.62 -4.64
CA ARG A 61 27.88 -8.08 -4.72
C ARG A 61 27.52 -8.68 -3.36
N SER A 62 27.99 -8.09 -2.27
CA SER A 62 27.75 -8.57 -0.91
C SER A 62 26.26 -8.56 -0.54
N VAL A 63 25.50 -7.58 -1.04
CA VAL A 63 24.04 -7.47 -0.85
C VAL A 63 23.32 -8.69 -1.43
N PHE A 64 23.73 -9.16 -2.61
CA PHE A 64 23.12 -10.33 -3.23
C PHE A 64 23.41 -11.63 -2.47
N TRP A 65 24.61 -11.78 -1.93
CA TRP A 65 24.95 -12.93 -1.08
C TRP A 65 24.18 -12.94 0.23
N LEU A 66 24.03 -11.77 0.87
CA LEU A 66 23.21 -11.66 2.09
C LEU A 66 21.75 -12.04 1.82
N LEU A 67 21.15 -11.48 0.76
CA LEU A 67 19.77 -11.79 0.37
C LEU A 67 19.59 -13.27 0.00
N PHE A 68 20.60 -13.90 -0.62
CA PHE A 68 20.59 -15.32 -0.93
C PHE A 68 20.57 -16.17 0.34
N VAL A 69 21.48 -15.93 1.29
CA VAL A 69 21.52 -16.65 2.58
C VAL A 69 20.22 -16.44 3.36
N PHE A 70 19.73 -15.20 3.42
CA PHE A 70 18.48 -14.88 4.10
C PHE A 70 17.27 -15.57 3.44
N GLY A 71 17.21 -15.60 2.11
CA GLY A 71 16.18 -16.31 1.36
C GLY A 71 16.21 -17.82 1.60
N CYS A 72 17.40 -18.44 1.65
CA CYS A 72 17.54 -19.86 2.00
C CYS A 72 17.08 -20.13 3.44
N LEU A 73 17.41 -19.26 4.40
CA LEU A 73 16.96 -19.39 5.78
C LEU A 73 15.43 -19.30 5.90
N ILE A 74 14.80 -18.33 5.23
CA ILE A 74 13.34 -18.22 5.18
C ILE A 74 12.72 -19.45 4.53
N LEU A 75 13.30 -19.95 3.43
CA LEU A 75 12.80 -21.16 2.77
C LEU A 75 12.85 -22.38 3.70
N LEU A 76 13.94 -22.55 4.46
CA LEU A 76 14.06 -23.61 5.46
C LEU A 76 13.04 -23.42 6.59
N LEU A 77 12.85 -22.20 7.09
CA LEU A 77 11.84 -21.90 8.10
C LEU A 77 10.43 -22.22 7.61
N ILE A 78 10.09 -21.86 6.37
CA ILE A 78 8.79 -22.22 5.78
C ILE A 78 8.67 -23.74 5.69
N PHE A 79 9.69 -24.43 5.17
CA PHE A 79 9.64 -25.89 5.00
C PHE A 79 9.49 -26.66 6.31
N PHE A 80 10.12 -26.18 7.40
CA PHE A 80 10.10 -26.88 8.69
C PHE A 80 9.04 -26.39 9.69
N ALA A 81 8.62 -25.12 9.61
CA ALA A 81 7.77 -24.49 10.62
C ALA A 81 6.37 -24.09 10.11
N MET A 82 6.16 -23.95 8.79
CA MET A 82 4.80 -23.75 8.29
C MET A 82 4.12 -25.10 8.05
N GLU A 83 3.11 -25.38 8.87
CA GLU A 83 2.10 -26.40 8.58
C GLU A 83 1.06 -25.84 7.60
N GLU A 84 0.40 -26.73 6.88
CA GLU A 84 -0.55 -26.39 5.82
C GLU A 84 -1.66 -25.47 6.33
N THR A 85 -1.62 -24.22 5.89
CA THR A 85 -2.43 -23.12 6.45
C THR A 85 -3.80 -22.98 5.75
N TYR A 86 -4.10 -23.86 4.79
CA TYR A 86 -5.34 -23.79 4.04
C TYR A 86 -6.52 -24.19 4.93
N ARG A 87 -7.39 -23.22 5.22
CA ARG A 87 -8.64 -23.44 5.93
C ARG A 87 -9.68 -23.96 4.95
N GLU A 88 -9.99 -25.24 5.01
CA GLU A 88 -11.04 -25.85 4.20
C GLU A 88 -12.42 -25.38 4.69
N GLU A 89 -12.93 -24.27 4.14
CA GLU A 89 -14.24 -23.69 4.52
C GLU A 89 -15.39 -24.70 4.41
N SER A 90 -15.25 -25.74 3.57
CA SER A 90 -16.25 -26.80 3.39
C SER A 90 -16.45 -27.69 4.63
N VAL A 91 -15.47 -27.73 5.54
CA VAL A 91 -15.48 -28.55 6.76
C VAL A 91 -15.91 -27.73 7.98
N TRP A 92 -15.46 -26.48 8.10
CA TRP A 92 -15.68 -25.65 9.30
C TRP A 92 -16.94 -24.76 9.26
N GLY A 93 -17.53 -24.50 8.07
CA GLY A 93 -18.75 -23.70 7.94
C GLY A 93 -20.06 -24.49 8.10
N LYS A 94 -19.98 -25.84 8.16
CA LYS A 94 -21.19 -26.68 8.22
C LYS A 94 -21.69 -26.90 9.64
N GLU A 95 -20.83 -26.92 10.65
CA GLU A 95 -21.24 -27.23 12.03
C GLU A 95 -22.04 -26.08 12.64
N GLU A 96 -21.59 -24.83 12.46
CA GLU A 96 -22.29 -23.66 13.02
C GLU A 96 -23.59 -23.31 12.26
N TYR A 97 -23.67 -23.65 10.97
CA TYR A 97 -24.89 -23.49 10.16
C TYR A 97 -25.87 -24.67 10.33
N ALA A 98 -25.39 -25.87 10.67
CA ALA A 98 -26.23 -27.03 10.95
C ALA A 98 -26.79 -27.02 12.39
N GLU A 99 -26.02 -26.57 13.39
CA GLU A 99 -26.51 -26.46 14.76
C GLU A 99 -27.60 -25.37 14.90
N LYS A 100 -27.43 -24.20 14.26
CA LYS A 100 -28.48 -23.16 14.26
C LYS A 100 -29.74 -23.55 13.49
N LYS A 101 -29.64 -24.45 12.51
CA LYS A 101 -30.78 -24.94 11.72
C LYS A 101 -31.46 -26.16 12.35
N SER A 102 -30.84 -26.78 13.35
CA SER A 102 -31.35 -27.94 14.09
C SER A 102 -32.38 -27.56 15.16
N GLU A 103 -32.39 -26.31 15.66
CA GLU A 103 -33.30 -25.91 16.75
C GLU A 103 -34.58 -25.18 16.32
N THR A 104 -34.73 -24.77 15.05
CA THR A 104 -35.95 -24.07 14.61
C THR A 104 -36.48 -24.55 13.25
N THR A 105 -37.51 -25.40 13.34
CA THR A 105 -38.60 -25.59 12.38
C THR A 105 -38.40 -26.65 11.27
N PRO A 106 -39.30 -27.65 11.14
CA PRO A 106 -39.33 -28.56 10.01
C PRO A 106 -40.29 -28.03 8.95
N THR A 107 -39.84 -27.60 7.77
CA THR A 107 -40.63 -27.68 6.53
C THR A 107 -39.86 -27.24 5.27
N THR A 108 -39.72 -28.20 4.35
CA THR A 108 -39.93 -28.03 2.89
C THR A 108 -39.53 -26.71 2.24
N LEU A 109 -38.26 -26.56 1.88
CA LEU A 109 -37.86 -25.80 0.70
C LEU A 109 -36.64 -26.48 0.08
N ASP A 110 -36.87 -27.17 -1.05
CA ASP A 110 -35.87 -27.38 -2.08
C ASP A 110 -35.32 -26.01 -2.48
N GLU A 111 -34.21 -25.59 -1.88
CA GLU A 111 -33.56 -24.35 -2.28
C GLU A 111 -32.05 -24.56 -2.31
N GLN A 112 -31.62 -24.94 -3.51
CA GLN A 112 -30.35 -24.55 -4.12
C GLN A 112 -29.13 -24.75 -3.22
N LEU A 113 -28.59 -25.97 -3.28
CA LEU A 113 -27.15 -26.16 -3.23
C LEU A 113 -26.53 -25.20 -4.25
N THR A 114 -26.09 -24.03 -3.79
CA THR A 114 -25.26 -23.13 -4.58
C THR A 114 -23.97 -23.87 -4.84
N VAL A 115 -23.96 -24.60 -5.96
CA VAL A 115 -22.75 -24.95 -6.68
C VAL A 115 -21.98 -23.63 -6.76
N VAL A 116 -20.89 -23.51 -6.01
CA VAL A 116 -19.90 -22.46 -6.22
C VAL A 116 -19.43 -22.71 -7.65
N GLU A 117 -20.08 -22.03 -8.60
CA GLU A 117 -19.66 -22.07 -10.00
C GLU A 117 -18.16 -21.81 -9.97
N SER A 118 -17.40 -22.77 -10.47
CA SER A 118 -15.98 -22.62 -10.73
C SER A 118 -15.84 -21.41 -11.64
N LYS A 119 -15.70 -20.23 -11.03
CA LYS A 119 -15.63 -18.95 -11.69
C LYS A 119 -14.35 -19.02 -12.49
N SER A 120 -14.48 -19.22 -13.80
CA SER A 120 -13.34 -19.37 -14.70
C SER A 120 -12.32 -18.29 -14.35
N MET A 121 -11.07 -18.69 -14.11
CA MET A 121 -9.99 -17.75 -13.78
C MET A 121 -9.78 -16.84 -14.98
N ASN A 122 -10.51 -15.73 -15.02
CA ASN A 122 -10.33 -14.69 -16.02
C ASN A 122 -9.54 -13.56 -15.34
N PRO A 123 -8.20 -13.58 -15.39
CA PRO A 123 -7.37 -12.55 -14.74
C PRO A 123 -7.67 -11.14 -15.29
N LEU A 124 -8.21 -11.05 -16.51
CA LEU A 124 -8.61 -9.78 -17.13
C LEU A 124 -9.96 -9.26 -16.61
N ALA A 125 -10.78 -10.10 -15.97
CA ALA A 125 -12.04 -9.65 -15.37
C ALA A 125 -11.81 -8.64 -14.23
N SER A 126 -10.66 -8.71 -13.56
CA SER A 126 -10.23 -7.69 -12.60
C SER A 126 -9.98 -6.33 -13.29
N LEU A 127 -9.40 -6.32 -14.48
CA LEU A 127 -9.17 -5.09 -15.25
C LEU A 127 -10.48 -4.45 -15.72
N ALA A 128 -11.52 -5.25 -15.98
CA ALA A 128 -12.83 -4.73 -16.32
C ALA A 128 -13.40 -3.84 -15.20
N LEU A 129 -12.98 -3.99 -13.94
CA LEU A 129 -13.39 -3.13 -12.84
C LEU A 129 -12.82 -1.70 -12.94
N LEU A 130 -11.71 -1.50 -13.65
CA LEU A 130 -11.14 -0.17 -13.92
C LEU A 130 -12.04 0.69 -14.82
N ARG A 131 -13.02 0.09 -15.50
CA ARG A 131 -14.05 0.85 -16.25
C ARG A 131 -14.89 1.73 -15.34
N HIS A 132 -14.96 1.40 -14.05
CA HIS A 132 -15.73 2.17 -13.08
C HIS A 132 -14.90 3.39 -12.65
N PRO A 133 -15.43 4.63 -12.84
CA PRO A 133 -14.67 5.85 -12.63
C PRO A 133 -14.13 6.01 -11.21
N PHE A 134 -14.87 5.54 -10.19
CA PHE A 134 -14.39 5.60 -8.81
C PHE A 134 -13.15 4.73 -8.59
N VAL A 135 -13.12 3.50 -9.14
CA VAL A 135 -11.97 2.60 -9.03
C VAL A 135 -10.75 3.23 -9.71
N LEU A 136 -10.93 3.74 -10.94
CA LEU A 136 -9.85 4.35 -11.69
C LEU A 136 -9.25 5.57 -10.97
N ILE A 137 -10.10 6.49 -10.50
CA ILE A 137 -9.67 7.72 -9.83
C ILE A 137 -8.91 7.39 -8.54
N PHE A 138 -9.41 6.45 -7.72
CA PHE A 138 -8.74 6.00 -6.50
C PHE A 138 -7.40 5.33 -6.78
N SER A 139 -7.35 4.48 -7.80
CA SER A 139 -6.15 3.77 -8.20
C SER A 139 -5.07 4.70 -8.74
N MET A 140 -5.46 5.72 -9.51
CA MET A 140 -4.55 6.76 -9.98
C MET A 140 -4.03 7.61 -8.81
N ALA A 141 -4.92 8.10 -7.93
CA ALA A 141 -4.50 8.96 -6.82
C ALA A 141 -3.52 8.26 -5.87
N THR A 142 -3.77 6.99 -5.53
CA THR A 142 -2.84 6.18 -4.75
C THR A 142 -1.56 5.84 -5.53
N GLY A 143 -1.66 5.66 -6.85
CA GLY A 143 -0.55 5.52 -7.80
C GLY A 143 0.44 6.67 -7.77
N PHE A 144 -0.03 7.91 -7.81
CA PHE A 144 0.84 9.09 -7.78
C PHE A 144 1.50 9.30 -6.42
N ALA A 145 0.76 9.14 -5.32
CA ALA A 145 1.32 9.28 -3.98
C ALA A 145 2.44 8.26 -3.74
N PHE A 146 2.21 6.99 -4.13
CA PHE A 146 3.22 5.95 -4.02
C PHE A 146 4.36 6.13 -5.02
N GLY A 147 4.05 6.46 -6.27
CA GLY A 147 5.06 6.63 -7.30
C GLY A 147 5.98 7.83 -7.07
N GLY A 148 5.48 8.90 -6.46
CA GLY A 148 6.32 10.04 -6.06
C GLY A 148 7.29 9.68 -4.92
N MET A 149 6.90 8.79 -4.00
CA MET A 149 7.81 8.24 -2.99
C MET A 149 8.95 7.46 -3.66
N PHE A 150 8.63 6.52 -4.57
CA PHE A 150 9.67 5.77 -5.30
C PHE A 150 10.55 6.67 -6.18
N ALA A 151 9.98 7.74 -6.74
CA ALA A 151 10.75 8.71 -7.49
C ALA A 151 11.80 9.40 -6.60
N ILE A 152 11.42 9.87 -5.40
CA ILE A 152 12.37 10.41 -4.41
C ILE A 152 13.41 9.37 -4.03
N GLU A 153 12.98 8.15 -3.71
CA GLU A 153 13.87 7.05 -3.34
C GLU A 153 14.91 6.74 -4.41
N ASN A 154 14.55 6.82 -5.69
CA ASN A 154 15.46 6.59 -6.81
C ASN A 154 16.44 7.76 -7.02
N MET A 155 15.98 9.00 -6.85
CA MET A 155 16.81 10.20 -6.98
C MET A 155 17.78 10.37 -5.80
N LEU A 156 17.42 9.88 -4.62
CA LEU A 156 18.14 10.19 -3.37
C LEU A 156 19.61 9.71 -3.40
N PRO A 157 19.95 8.44 -3.67
CA PRO A 157 21.35 7.99 -3.64
C PRO A 157 22.28 8.77 -4.59
N PRO A 158 21.99 8.92 -5.90
CA PRO A 158 22.89 9.62 -6.80
C PRO A 158 23.04 11.10 -6.46
N LEU A 159 21.97 11.76 -5.99
CA LEU A 159 22.02 13.17 -5.58
C LEU A 159 22.80 13.36 -4.29
N TYR A 160 22.64 12.48 -3.31
CA TYR A 160 23.31 12.61 -2.02
C TYR A 160 24.81 12.30 -2.13
N THR A 161 25.20 11.41 -3.04
CA THR A 161 26.61 11.23 -3.39
C THR A 161 27.16 12.43 -4.14
N SER A 162 26.47 12.96 -5.14
CA SER A 162 27.02 14.03 -5.99
C SER A 162 27.05 15.41 -5.33
N VAL A 163 26.03 15.76 -4.55
CA VAL A 163 25.89 17.08 -3.91
C VAL A 163 26.56 17.11 -2.54
N TYR A 164 26.39 16.06 -1.73
CA TYR A 164 26.85 16.05 -0.33
C TYR A 164 28.07 15.16 -0.09
N GLY A 165 28.52 14.39 -1.07
CA GLY A 165 29.67 13.49 -0.92
C GLY A 165 29.43 12.37 0.10
N LEU A 166 28.16 12.00 0.37
CA LEU A 166 27.85 10.98 1.36
C LEU A 166 28.28 9.58 0.90
N SER A 167 28.86 8.80 1.83
CA SER A 167 29.21 7.40 1.60
C SER A 167 27.95 6.52 1.51
N SER A 168 28.08 5.31 0.96
CA SER A 168 26.95 4.38 0.82
C SER A 168 26.31 4.01 2.16
N GLY A 169 27.10 3.87 3.24
CA GLY A 169 26.59 3.63 4.59
C GLY A 169 25.80 4.81 5.15
N LEU A 170 26.30 6.04 4.98
CA LEU A 170 25.58 7.25 5.41
C LEU A 170 24.29 7.45 4.61
N ILE A 171 24.28 7.17 3.30
CA ILE A 171 23.06 7.19 2.49
C ILE A 171 22.07 6.16 3.04
N GLY A 172 22.52 4.94 3.35
CA GLY A 172 21.70 3.92 4.00
C GLY A 172 21.03 4.38 5.29
N LEU A 173 21.74 5.14 6.13
CA LEU A 173 21.19 5.72 7.36
C LEU A 173 20.10 6.76 7.11
N THR A 174 20.13 7.49 5.99
CA THR A 174 19.09 8.48 5.68
C THR A 174 17.71 7.85 5.49
N PHE A 175 17.64 6.55 5.16
CA PHE A 175 16.41 5.79 5.03
C PHE A 175 15.73 5.45 6.37
N ILE A 176 16.36 5.76 7.51
CA ILE A 176 15.69 5.70 8.81
C ILE A 176 14.47 6.62 8.83
N SER A 177 14.57 7.80 8.22
CA SER A 177 13.47 8.76 8.19
C SER A 177 12.23 8.29 7.43
N PRO A 178 12.31 7.86 6.14
CA PRO A 178 11.17 7.29 5.43
C PRO A 178 10.63 6.04 6.11
N GLY A 179 11.49 5.12 6.57
CA GLY A 179 11.05 3.91 7.28
C GLY A 179 10.27 4.19 8.56
N LEU A 180 10.72 5.15 9.39
CA LEU A 180 9.95 5.60 10.55
C LEU A 180 8.63 6.27 10.15
N GLY A 181 8.63 7.05 9.07
CA GLY A 181 7.42 7.66 8.51
C GLY A 181 6.37 6.63 8.12
N GLU A 182 6.76 5.53 7.47
CA GLU A 182 5.87 4.44 7.09
C GLU A 182 5.32 3.68 8.29
N VAL A 183 6.19 3.29 9.23
CA VAL A 183 5.80 2.54 10.43
C VAL A 183 4.82 3.36 11.30
N ILE A 184 5.17 4.61 11.61
CA ILE A 184 4.30 5.52 12.35
C ILE A 184 3.02 5.77 11.56
N GLY A 185 3.13 5.98 10.25
CA GLY A 185 1.98 6.18 9.36
C GLY A 185 0.99 5.03 9.42
N SER A 186 1.46 3.79 9.34
CA SER A 186 0.63 2.60 9.37
C SER A 186 -0.14 2.48 10.70
N LEU A 187 0.56 2.65 11.83
CA LEU A 187 -0.02 2.57 13.18
C LEU A 187 -1.11 3.63 13.42
N PHE A 188 -0.89 4.87 12.96
CA PHE A 188 -1.88 5.94 13.09
C PHE A 188 -3.03 5.80 12.10
N SER A 189 -2.76 5.39 10.86
CA SER A 189 -3.77 5.35 9.79
C SER A 189 -4.89 4.37 10.10
N GLY A 190 -4.57 3.15 10.54
CA GLY A 190 -5.57 2.13 10.87
C GLY A 190 -6.46 2.57 12.03
N LYS A 191 -5.85 2.93 13.18
CA LYS A 191 -6.57 3.38 14.38
C LYS A 191 -7.48 4.58 14.11
N LEU A 192 -7.00 5.54 13.33
CA LEU A 192 -7.73 6.76 13.06
C LEU A 192 -8.88 6.52 12.06
N SER A 193 -8.66 5.69 11.03
CA SER A 193 -9.70 5.29 10.09
C SER A 193 -10.85 4.56 10.81
N ASP A 194 -10.54 3.59 11.66
CA ASP A 194 -11.54 2.82 12.42
C ASP A 194 -12.28 3.69 13.43
N PHE A 195 -11.57 4.59 14.12
CA PHE A 195 -12.19 5.53 15.06
C PHE A 195 -13.24 6.42 14.37
N PHE A 196 -12.89 6.99 13.22
CA PHE A 196 -13.80 7.85 12.47
C PHE A 196 -14.95 7.07 11.83
N LEU A 197 -14.70 5.87 11.33
CA LEU A 197 -15.72 4.97 10.80
C LEU A 197 -16.75 4.61 11.88
N ASN A 198 -16.29 4.17 13.06
CA ASN A 198 -17.17 3.80 14.17
C ASN A 198 -17.97 5.01 14.68
N ARG A 199 -17.35 6.19 14.72
CA ARG A 199 -18.04 7.44 15.07
C ARG A 199 -19.11 7.82 14.04
N ALA A 200 -18.85 7.64 12.75
CA ALA A 200 -19.83 7.91 11.69
C ALA A 200 -20.99 6.91 11.73
N ARG A 201 -20.68 5.62 11.94
CA ARG A 201 -21.66 4.54 12.11
C ARG A 201 -22.58 4.77 13.30
N ALA A 202 -22.02 5.18 14.44
CA ALA A 202 -22.79 5.52 15.64
C ALA A 202 -23.77 6.69 15.39
N LYS A 203 -23.38 7.67 14.56
CA LYS A 203 -24.24 8.81 14.21
C LYS A 203 -25.36 8.46 13.21
N ARG A 204 -25.23 7.38 12.44
CA ARG A 204 -26.21 6.94 11.44
C ARG A 204 -27.00 5.69 11.85
N GLY A 205 -27.05 5.40 13.15
CA GLY A 205 -27.84 4.27 13.67
C GLY A 205 -27.34 2.90 13.20
N GLY A 206 -26.04 2.74 12.92
CA GLY A 206 -25.46 1.43 12.57
C GLY A 206 -25.17 1.21 11.09
N ILE A 207 -25.64 2.08 10.19
CA ILE A 207 -25.42 1.97 8.75
C ILE A 207 -23.97 2.36 8.40
N ALA A 208 -23.20 1.41 7.86
CA ALA A 208 -21.86 1.65 7.37
C ALA A 208 -21.92 2.18 5.93
N VAL A 209 -21.29 3.33 5.69
CA VAL A 209 -21.13 3.88 4.34
C VAL A 209 -19.65 3.83 3.99
N PRO A 210 -19.25 3.19 2.87
CA PRO A 210 -17.84 3.05 2.48
C PRO A 210 -17.09 4.39 2.48
N GLU A 211 -17.75 5.48 2.06
CA GLU A 211 -17.20 6.83 2.03
C GLU A 211 -16.73 7.34 3.40
N ASP A 212 -17.25 6.80 4.51
CA ASP A 212 -16.82 7.20 5.86
C ASP A 212 -15.39 6.70 6.18
N ARG A 213 -14.85 5.74 5.40
CA ARG A 213 -13.43 5.33 5.47
C ARG A 213 -12.48 6.41 4.97
N LEU A 214 -12.93 7.36 4.13
CA LEU A 214 -12.17 8.58 3.77
C LEU A 214 -12.19 9.57 4.92
N ALA A 215 -11.59 9.13 6.02
CA ALA A 215 -11.59 9.81 7.27
C ALA A 215 -10.93 11.20 7.16
N PRO A 216 -11.24 12.12 8.10
CA PRO A 216 -10.71 13.48 8.08
C PRO A 216 -9.18 13.58 8.00
N ASN A 217 -8.43 12.54 8.39
CA ASN A 217 -6.96 12.48 8.33
C ASN A 217 -6.39 12.46 6.91
N VAL A 218 -7.14 11.98 5.91
CA VAL A 218 -6.69 11.96 4.52
C VAL A 218 -6.48 13.38 3.97
N TRP A 219 -7.24 14.37 4.44
CA TRP A 219 -7.21 15.73 3.87
C TRP A 219 -5.95 16.51 4.26
N PRO A 220 -5.56 16.60 5.54
CA PRO A 220 -4.27 17.19 5.91
C PRO A 220 -3.09 16.45 5.26
N ALA A 221 -3.17 15.12 5.15
CA ALA A 221 -2.13 14.34 4.49
C ALA A 221 -2.01 14.68 2.99
N ALA A 222 -3.13 14.71 2.27
CA ALA A 222 -3.16 14.93 0.81
C ALA A 222 -2.91 16.38 0.39
N PHE A 223 -3.43 17.37 1.13
CA PHE A 223 -3.35 18.78 0.76
C PHE A 223 -2.20 19.55 1.41
N ILE A 224 -1.68 19.08 2.55
CA ILE A 224 -0.64 19.81 3.30
C ILE A 224 0.63 18.98 3.34
N LEU A 225 0.63 17.84 4.02
CA LEU A 225 1.86 17.11 4.34
C LEU A 225 2.59 16.62 3.08
N ASN A 226 1.88 15.92 2.21
CA ASN A 226 2.42 15.33 0.98
C ASN A 226 2.99 16.37 -0.02
N PRO A 227 2.26 17.44 -0.41
CA PRO A 227 2.82 18.45 -1.30
C PRO A 227 3.93 19.28 -0.62
N LEU A 228 3.82 19.56 0.68
CA LEU A 228 4.87 20.26 1.43
C LEU A 228 6.18 19.47 1.44
N SER A 229 6.12 18.14 1.65
CA SER A 229 7.32 17.30 1.60
C SER A 229 7.95 17.31 0.22
N PHE A 230 7.17 17.22 -0.86
CA PHE A 230 7.71 17.35 -2.22
C PHE A 230 8.38 18.71 -2.46
N PHE A 231 7.74 19.81 -2.08
CA PHE A 231 8.32 21.14 -2.29
C PHE A 231 9.61 21.33 -1.52
N LEU A 232 9.65 20.92 -0.25
CA LEU A 232 10.80 21.17 0.61
C LEU A 232 11.93 20.15 0.45
N TRP A 233 11.69 18.98 -0.16
CA TRP A 233 12.75 17.97 -0.35
C TRP A 233 13.77 18.37 -1.42
N GLY A 234 13.32 18.88 -2.58
CA GLY A 234 14.19 19.08 -3.75
C GLY A 234 15.05 20.35 -3.68
N TRP A 235 14.58 21.43 -3.06
CA TRP A 235 15.32 22.70 -3.00
C TRP A 235 16.62 22.64 -2.21
N PRO A 236 16.68 22.06 -1.00
CA PRO A 236 17.93 21.95 -0.26
C PRO A 236 18.99 21.16 -1.04
N VAL A 237 18.56 20.12 -1.77
CA VAL A 237 19.43 19.30 -2.62
C VAL A 237 19.93 20.11 -3.84
N GLN A 238 19.06 20.91 -4.45
CA GLN A 238 19.43 21.75 -5.60
C GLN A 238 20.46 22.82 -5.24
N PHE A 239 20.34 23.44 -4.06
CA PHE A 239 21.24 24.50 -3.61
C PHE A 239 22.45 23.99 -2.81
N GLY A 240 22.56 22.68 -2.57
CA GLY A 240 23.61 22.10 -1.73
C GLY A 240 23.55 22.57 -0.26
N TRP A 241 22.35 22.90 0.23
CA TRP A 241 22.10 23.30 1.62
C TRP A 241 22.06 22.09 2.57
N SER A 242 21.62 22.27 3.80
CA SER A 242 21.50 21.18 4.79
C SER A 242 20.71 19.96 4.29
N VAL A 243 21.35 18.78 4.32
CA VAL A 243 20.75 17.47 3.98
C VAL A 243 19.60 17.09 4.93
N TRP A 244 19.61 17.61 6.16
CA TRP A 244 18.65 17.26 7.20
C TRP A 244 17.21 17.61 6.84
N VAL A 245 17.00 18.72 6.11
CA VAL A 245 15.66 19.12 5.66
C VAL A 245 15.10 18.06 4.72
N SER A 246 15.88 17.63 3.74
CA SER A 246 15.48 16.61 2.77
C SER A 246 15.24 15.25 3.45
N ILE A 247 16.05 14.87 4.43
CA ILE A 247 15.83 13.64 5.21
C ILE A 247 14.47 13.69 5.91
N ILE A 248 14.20 14.75 6.69
CA ILE A 248 12.95 14.87 7.46
C ILE A 248 11.73 14.95 6.53
N MET A 249 11.83 15.69 5.42
CA MET A 249 10.75 15.79 4.45
C MET A 249 10.43 14.45 3.79
N PHE A 250 11.43 13.58 3.57
CA PHE A 250 11.17 12.26 3.02
C PHE A 250 10.44 11.35 4.03
N GLY A 251 10.73 11.46 5.33
CA GLY A 251 9.93 10.84 6.39
C GLY A 251 8.47 11.30 6.39
N ILE A 252 8.24 12.62 6.31
CA ILE A 252 6.89 13.20 6.26
C ILE A 252 6.14 12.75 5.00
N GLN A 253 6.83 12.68 3.86
CA GLN A 253 6.28 12.17 2.60
C GLN A 253 5.73 10.76 2.76
N CYS A 254 6.54 9.85 3.33
CA CYS A 254 6.15 8.45 3.52
C CYS A 254 4.99 8.32 4.52
N PHE A 255 5.02 9.09 5.61
CA PHE A 255 3.90 9.17 6.54
C PHE A 255 2.61 9.61 5.84
N ALA A 256 2.65 10.71 5.08
CA ALA A 256 1.49 11.24 4.38
C ALA A 256 0.97 10.26 3.30
N MET A 257 1.87 9.60 2.59
CA MET A 257 1.56 8.58 1.58
C MET A 257 0.80 7.41 2.21
N VAL A 258 1.26 6.88 3.36
CA VAL A 258 0.56 5.79 4.07
C VAL A 258 -0.82 6.23 4.57
N GLN A 259 -0.95 7.47 5.07
CA GLN A 259 -2.25 8.02 5.49
C GLN A 259 -3.27 8.12 4.34
N ILE A 260 -2.81 8.30 3.10
CA ILE A 260 -3.68 8.35 1.92
C ILE A 260 -3.99 6.92 1.43
N PHE A 261 -3.00 6.05 1.39
CA PHE A 261 -3.10 4.73 0.79
C PHE A 261 -3.95 3.74 1.59
N ASN A 262 -3.73 3.63 2.90
CA ASN A 262 -4.46 2.65 3.71
C ASN A 262 -5.99 2.88 3.65
N PRO A 263 -6.51 4.11 3.89
CA PRO A 263 -7.94 4.35 3.81
C PRO A 263 -8.51 4.23 2.39
N ALA A 264 -7.73 4.59 1.37
CA ALA A 264 -8.13 4.44 -0.03
C ALA A 264 -8.26 2.96 -0.45
N MET A 265 -7.33 2.10 -0.04
CA MET A 265 -7.40 0.66 -0.27
C MET A 265 -8.59 0.05 0.47
N SER A 266 -8.80 0.43 1.74
CA SER A 266 -9.95 -0.01 2.52
C SER A 266 -11.27 0.48 1.91
N TYR A 267 -11.34 1.70 1.36
CA TYR A 267 -12.52 2.20 0.65
C TYR A 267 -12.86 1.33 -0.57
N LEU A 268 -11.86 0.97 -1.39
CA LEU A 268 -12.07 0.17 -2.60
C LEU A 268 -12.62 -1.22 -2.29
N VAL A 269 -12.15 -1.85 -1.22
CA VAL A 269 -12.65 -3.17 -0.78
C VAL A 269 -14.11 -3.08 -0.33
N ASP A 270 -14.47 -2.05 0.43
CA ASP A 270 -15.84 -1.87 0.91
C ASP A 270 -16.82 -1.42 -0.19
N ALA A 271 -16.34 -0.60 -1.13
CA ALA A 271 -17.15 -0.10 -2.24
C ALA A 271 -17.54 -1.20 -3.24
N VAL A 272 -16.80 -2.33 -3.25
CA VAL A 272 -17.04 -3.48 -4.12
C VAL A 272 -16.94 -4.78 -3.31
N SER A 273 -17.85 -4.94 -2.35
CA SER A 273 -17.89 -6.08 -1.43
C SER A 273 -17.84 -7.45 -2.12
N ASP A 274 -18.49 -7.60 -3.28
CA ASP A 274 -18.58 -8.88 -4.00
C ASP A 274 -17.29 -9.26 -4.74
N ARG A 275 -16.40 -8.29 -4.99
CA ARG A 275 -15.17 -8.48 -5.77
C ARG A 275 -13.98 -7.72 -5.19
N GLY A 276 -13.90 -7.63 -3.86
CA GLY A 276 -12.88 -6.84 -3.15
C GLY A 276 -11.46 -7.19 -3.57
N ALA A 277 -11.10 -8.48 -3.60
CA ALA A 277 -9.78 -8.94 -4.03
C ALA A 277 -9.45 -8.54 -5.48
N SER A 278 -10.41 -8.66 -6.39
CA SER A 278 -10.23 -8.29 -7.80
C SER A 278 -10.04 -6.78 -7.99
N VAL A 279 -10.77 -5.95 -7.23
CA VAL A 279 -10.63 -4.49 -7.28
C VAL A 279 -9.29 -4.06 -6.70
N THR A 280 -8.87 -4.63 -5.57
CA THR A 280 -7.55 -4.34 -4.99
C THR A 280 -6.42 -4.73 -5.94
N ALA A 281 -6.52 -5.87 -6.63
CA ALA A 281 -5.54 -6.28 -7.63
C ALA A 281 -5.47 -5.30 -8.82
N ALA A 282 -6.63 -4.89 -9.35
CA ALA A 282 -6.70 -3.94 -10.45
C ALA A 282 -6.12 -2.56 -10.05
N ALA A 283 -6.47 -2.10 -8.84
CA ALA A 283 -5.95 -0.84 -8.30
C ALA A 283 -4.43 -0.90 -8.07
N ASN A 284 -3.95 -2.04 -7.56
CA ASN A 284 -2.53 -2.26 -7.34
C ASN A 284 -1.74 -2.22 -8.66
N LEU A 285 -2.28 -2.81 -9.74
CA LEU A 285 -1.65 -2.77 -11.05
C LEU A 285 -1.46 -1.32 -11.54
N VAL A 286 -2.53 -0.52 -11.53
CA VAL A 286 -2.48 0.90 -11.95
C VAL A 286 -1.48 1.68 -11.10
N ARG A 287 -1.49 1.45 -9.78
CA ARG A 287 -0.56 2.06 -8.84
C ARG A 287 0.90 1.72 -9.17
N MET A 288 1.19 0.46 -9.46
CA MET A 288 2.54 -0.01 -9.79
C MET A 288 3.01 0.52 -11.15
N ILE A 289 2.12 0.64 -12.14
CA ILE A 289 2.44 1.25 -13.44
C ILE A 289 2.87 2.72 -13.24
N TRP A 290 2.09 3.50 -12.48
CA TRP A 290 2.46 4.88 -12.18
C TRP A 290 3.77 5.00 -11.41
N SER A 291 3.99 4.09 -10.45
CA SER A 291 5.24 4.07 -9.69
C SER A 291 6.44 3.76 -10.56
N CYS A 292 6.30 2.85 -11.51
CA CYS A 292 7.31 2.54 -12.52
C CYS A 292 7.61 3.76 -13.40
N VAL A 293 6.56 4.39 -13.96
CA VAL A 293 6.70 5.55 -14.85
C VAL A 293 7.40 6.71 -14.13
N LEU A 294 6.93 7.10 -12.95
CA LEU A 294 7.51 8.20 -12.18
C LEU A 294 8.96 7.91 -11.78
N SER A 295 9.27 6.69 -11.35
CA SER A 295 10.64 6.30 -11.00
C SER A 295 11.59 6.30 -12.19
N LEU A 296 11.10 5.95 -13.38
CA LEU A 296 11.89 5.88 -14.60
C LEU A 296 12.22 7.29 -15.14
N ILE A 297 11.26 8.22 -15.06
CA ILE A 297 11.47 9.60 -15.51
C ILE A 297 12.21 10.46 -14.50
N ALA A 298 12.22 10.09 -13.20
CA ALA A 298 12.78 10.90 -12.12
C ALA A 298 14.22 11.35 -12.39
N ASN A 299 15.17 10.41 -12.56
CA ASN A 299 16.58 10.77 -12.78
C ASN A 299 16.83 11.58 -14.07
N PRO A 300 16.29 11.20 -15.26
CA PRO A 300 16.41 12.02 -16.46
C PRO A 300 15.84 13.43 -16.29
N MET A 301 14.69 13.57 -15.64
CA MET A 301 14.10 14.89 -15.37
C MET A 301 14.98 15.70 -14.42
N THR A 302 15.53 15.07 -13.38
CA THR A 302 16.45 15.73 -12.45
C THR A 302 17.70 16.24 -13.15
N ALA A 303 18.25 15.48 -14.10
CA ALA A 303 19.40 15.91 -14.89
C ALA A 303 19.08 17.10 -15.83
N ALA A 304 17.84 17.20 -16.32
CA ALA A 304 17.43 18.25 -17.26
C ALA A 304 17.04 19.57 -16.58
N VAL A 305 16.25 19.51 -15.50
CA VAL A 305 15.69 20.71 -14.84
C VAL A 305 16.14 20.91 -13.39
N GLY A 306 16.83 19.93 -12.80
CA GLY A 306 17.27 19.98 -11.40
C GLY A 306 16.25 19.38 -10.42
N PRO A 307 16.70 18.93 -9.23
CA PRO A 307 15.86 18.17 -8.30
C PRO A 307 14.71 18.99 -7.69
N GLY A 308 14.91 20.29 -7.44
CA GLY A 308 13.86 21.16 -6.88
C GLY A 308 12.67 21.33 -7.82
N TRP A 309 12.91 21.53 -9.11
CA TRP A 309 11.84 21.65 -10.10
C TRP A 309 11.09 20.34 -10.33
N VAL A 310 11.79 19.20 -10.31
CA VAL A 310 11.14 17.87 -10.41
C VAL A 310 10.21 17.64 -9.23
N THR A 311 10.66 17.87 -8.00
CA THR A 311 9.81 17.64 -6.84
C THR A 311 8.71 18.70 -6.73
N PHE A 312 8.95 19.93 -7.18
CA PHE A 312 7.89 20.93 -7.34
C PHE A 312 6.79 20.45 -8.30
N PHE A 313 7.17 19.90 -9.45
CA PHE A 313 6.20 19.33 -10.40
C PHE A 313 5.40 18.17 -9.77
N PHE A 314 6.05 17.27 -9.04
CA PHE A 314 5.35 16.18 -8.33
C PHE A 314 4.40 16.68 -7.24
N GLY A 315 4.77 17.70 -6.47
CA GLY A 315 3.88 18.30 -5.48
C GLY A 315 2.68 19.01 -6.09
N MET A 316 2.84 19.68 -7.24
CA MET A 316 1.72 20.24 -8.02
C MET A 316 0.80 19.15 -8.55
N LEU A 317 1.38 18.08 -9.08
CA LEU A 317 0.62 16.93 -9.57
C LEU A 317 -0.16 16.25 -8.44
N ASN A 318 0.42 16.15 -7.24
CA ASN A 318 -0.27 15.65 -6.06
C ASN A 318 -1.54 16.47 -5.73
N PHE A 319 -1.52 17.80 -5.88
CA PHE A 319 -2.73 18.61 -5.67
C PHE A 319 -3.87 18.23 -6.61
N VAL A 320 -3.58 17.99 -7.89
CA VAL A 320 -4.59 17.54 -8.86
C VAL A 320 -5.31 16.29 -8.36
N TRP A 321 -4.55 15.31 -7.86
CA TRP A 321 -5.09 14.07 -7.32
C TRP A 321 -5.78 14.25 -5.97
N ALA A 322 -5.28 15.12 -5.10
CA ALA A 322 -5.93 15.47 -3.83
C ALA A 322 -7.33 16.07 -4.07
N PHE A 323 -7.47 16.95 -5.07
CA PHE A 323 -8.76 17.48 -5.49
C PHE A 323 -9.69 16.42 -6.09
N LEU A 324 -9.15 15.46 -6.85
CA LEU A 324 -9.93 14.34 -7.38
C LEU A 324 -10.43 13.41 -6.25
N LEU A 325 -9.60 13.13 -5.25
CA LEU A 325 -10.04 12.40 -4.05
C LEU A 325 -11.12 13.18 -3.28
N LEU A 326 -10.99 14.50 -3.18
CA LEU A 326 -12.02 15.35 -2.55
C LEU A 326 -13.34 15.31 -3.32
N LEU A 327 -13.27 15.37 -4.64
CA LEU A 327 -14.44 15.22 -5.51
C LEU A 327 -15.11 13.86 -5.29
N MET A 328 -14.32 12.80 -5.16
CA MET A 328 -14.81 11.47 -4.83
C MET A 328 -15.45 11.40 -3.45
N LYS A 329 -14.97 12.12 -2.44
CA LYS A 329 -15.63 12.19 -1.14
C LYS A 329 -17.01 12.86 -1.23
N ILE A 330 -17.10 13.95 -1.97
CA ILE A 330 -18.33 14.76 -2.05
C ILE A 330 -19.38 14.10 -2.97
N LYS A 331 -18.94 13.53 -4.10
CA LYS A 331 -19.82 12.96 -5.14
C LYS A 331 -19.75 11.42 -5.21
N GLY A 332 -19.05 10.76 -4.29
CA GLY A 332 -18.77 9.32 -4.34
C GLY A 332 -20.02 8.47 -4.46
N SER A 333 -21.05 8.77 -3.66
CA SER A 333 -22.33 8.06 -3.73
C SER A 333 -23.01 8.15 -5.10
N LYS A 334 -22.91 9.31 -5.79
CA LYS A 334 -23.48 9.49 -7.14
C LYS A 334 -22.65 8.79 -8.21
N ILE A 335 -21.33 8.83 -8.09
CA ILE A 335 -20.39 8.20 -9.03
C ILE A 335 -20.45 6.67 -8.91
N ARG A 336 -20.64 6.17 -7.69
CA ARG A 336 -20.85 4.76 -7.39
C ARG A 336 -22.21 4.27 -7.90
N ALA A 337 -23.28 5.05 -7.65
CA ALA A 337 -24.61 4.74 -8.19
C ALA A 337 -24.63 4.68 -9.73
N PHE A 338 -23.91 5.59 -10.41
CA PHE A 338 -23.73 5.54 -11.88
C PHE A 338 -23.02 4.26 -12.36
N SER A 339 -22.18 3.67 -11.49
CA SER A 339 -21.43 2.45 -11.76
C SER A 339 -22.21 1.17 -11.42
N GLY A 340 -23.42 1.29 -10.89
CA GLY A 340 -24.26 0.16 -10.45
C GLY A 340 -23.95 -0.35 -9.04
N TYR A 341 -23.32 0.45 -8.18
CA TYR A 341 -22.92 0.12 -6.81
C TYR A 341 -23.40 1.14 -5.77
#